data_AF-A0A8C0UC65-F1
#
_entry.id   AF-A0A8C0UC65-F1
#
_cell.length_a   1.000
_cell.length_b   1.000
_cell.length_c   1.000
_cell.angle_alpha   90.00
_cell.angle_beta   90.00
_cell.angle_gamma   90.00
#
_symmetry.space_group_name_H-M   'P 1'
#
loop_
_entity.id
_entity.type
_entity.pdbx_description
1 polymer ?
#
loop_
_entity_poly.entity_id
_entity_poly.type
_entity_poly.pdbx_seq_one_letter_code
_entity_poly.pdbx_strand_id
1 'polypeptide(L)'
;MDAAASSALGWLCAGVTALLGVTVLRRAHRSPLGKAKVLLWSLLAALLCVAPLGAAGGLLGVLVAVCLARSVCPGDSDLLPVADRAVLITGSDTGIGHALAKYLDSLGFVVFAGVLNKDGPGAEELRRSCSQRLSVLQLDITNTTQVKEAYLRVSEKVQNAGLWGVVNNAGILGFPADGELLPMSTYRHCMEVNFFGAVEVSKTFLPLLRKSRGRLVNMSSMAGGIPLPRYAAYGASKAALSMFSGVMRQELSKWGIKVTAIHPSGFRTGIEGTAEQWDKQEKELMENLPADTRQAYGEEYLLGLRNYLLHLPSHCAPDLSPVLGAVLQALLARRPQGLYTPGKGAYIPLCIFCCFPLWFVL
;
A
#
# COMPACT_ATOMS: atom_id res chain seq x y z
N MET A 1 36.30 -11.79 41.04
CA MET A 1 36.29 -10.38 40.58
C MET A 1 35.83 -10.29 39.11
N ASP A 2 34.93 -11.18 38.64
CA ASP A 2 34.64 -11.35 37.20
C ASP A 2 33.14 -11.36 36.86
N ALA A 3 32.33 -10.56 37.56
CA ALA A 3 30.91 -10.38 37.23
C ALA A 3 30.56 -8.94 36.81
N ALA A 4 31.45 -7.97 37.04
CA ALA A 4 31.21 -6.55 36.72
C ALA A 4 31.72 -6.14 35.33
N ALA A 5 32.65 -6.89 34.73
CA ALA A 5 33.24 -6.56 33.43
C ALA A 5 32.33 -6.92 32.23
N SER A 6 31.44 -7.90 32.38
CA SER A 6 30.53 -8.35 31.30
C SER A 6 29.36 -7.39 31.06
N SER A 7 28.95 -6.61 32.07
CA SER A 7 27.86 -5.63 31.92
C SER A 7 28.34 -4.33 31.26
N ALA A 8 29.50 -3.80 31.66
CA ALA A 8 30.04 -2.56 31.12
C ALA A 8 30.37 -2.68 29.61
N LEU A 9 30.96 -3.80 29.20
CA LEU A 9 31.28 -4.05 27.79
C LEU A 9 30.02 -4.24 26.94
N GLY A 10 28.97 -4.89 27.49
CA GLY A 10 27.67 -5.04 26.85
C GLY A 10 26.95 -3.71 26.62
N TRP A 11 26.96 -2.82 27.63
CA TRP A 11 26.40 -1.47 27.51
C TRP A 11 27.21 -0.58 26.55
N LEU A 12 28.54 -0.74 26.53
CA LEU A 12 29.40 -0.02 25.59
C LEU A 12 29.12 -0.47 24.14
N CYS A 13 29.00 -1.78 23.91
CA CYS A 13 28.64 -2.34 22.60
C CYS A 13 27.24 -1.91 22.16
N ALA A 14 26.26 -1.89 23.06
CA ALA A 14 24.91 -1.40 22.77
C ALA A 14 24.92 0.11 22.44
N GLY A 15 25.67 0.91 23.21
CA GLY A 15 25.83 2.35 22.98
C GLY A 15 26.52 2.66 21.65
N VAL A 16 27.60 1.96 21.32
CA VAL A 16 28.31 2.09 20.04
C VAL A 16 27.44 1.64 18.87
N THR A 17 26.67 0.56 19.03
CA THR A 17 25.72 0.07 18.00
C THR A 17 24.59 1.07 17.76
N ALA A 18 24.06 1.69 18.82
CA ALA A 18 23.05 2.74 18.71
C ALA A 18 23.60 4.00 18.04
N LEU A 19 24.81 4.44 18.42
CA LEU A 19 25.45 5.63 17.83
C LEU A 19 25.80 5.42 16.35
N LEU A 20 26.28 4.22 16.01
CA LEU A 20 26.54 3.80 14.63
C LEU A 20 25.24 3.69 13.83
N GLY A 21 24.18 3.10 14.38
CA GLY A 21 22.86 3.04 13.75
C GLY A 21 22.30 4.42 13.42
N VAL A 22 22.38 5.37 14.36
CA VAL A 22 21.91 6.75 14.18
C VAL A 22 22.75 7.52 13.13
N THR A 23 24.07 7.34 13.12
CA THR A 23 24.95 7.99 12.14
C THR A 23 24.81 7.40 10.73
N VAL A 24 24.58 6.10 10.62
CA VAL A 24 24.27 5.38 9.37
C VAL A 24 22.92 5.84 8.81
N LEU A 25 21.88 5.96 9.66
CA LEU A 25 20.57 6.50 9.27
C LEU A 25 20.66 7.96 8.77
N ARG A 26 21.51 8.79 9.41
CA ARG A 26 21.73 10.18 8.98
C ARG A 26 22.51 10.32 7.66
N ARG A 27 23.41 9.38 7.32
CA ARG A 27 24.27 9.45 6.11
C ARG A 27 23.75 8.67 4.89
N ALA A 28 22.78 7.77 5.07
CA ALA A 28 22.23 6.96 3.97
C ALA A 28 21.56 7.77 2.85
N HIS A 29 21.22 9.04 3.08
CA HIS A 29 20.40 9.83 2.17
C HIS A 29 21.17 10.51 1.01
N ARG A 30 22.49 10.32 0.84
CA ARG A 30 23.28 11.22 -0.05
C ARG A 30 24.12 10.61 -1.19
N SER A 31 24.39 9.30 -1.28
CA SER A 31 25.09 8.74 -2.46
C SER A 31 25.08 7.20 -2.55
N PRO A 32 25.30 6.61 -3.73
CA PRO A 32 25.48 5.15 -3.91
C PRO A 32 26.69 4.59 -3.13
N LEU A 33 27.75 5.38 -2.97
CA LEU A 33 28.89 5.03 -2.10
C LEU A 33 28.47 5.00 -0.61
N GLY A 34 27.51 5.85 -0.23
CA GLY A 34 26.88 5.84 1.09
C GLY A 34 26.09 4.56 1.36
N LYS A 35 25.38 4.03 0.36
CA LYS A 35 24.61 2.77 0.46
C LYS A 35 25.51 1.54 0.67
N ALA A 36 26.63 1.45 -0.06
CA ALA A 36 27.62 0.37 0.15
C ALA A 36 28.26 0.44 1.54
N LYS A 37 28.56 1.66 2.04
CA LYS A 37 29.04 1.86 3.41
C LYS A 37 27.99 1.46 4.44
N VAL A 38 26.72 1.83 4.25
CA VAL A 38 25.62 1.43 5.15
C VAL A 38 25.53 -0.09 5.28
N LEU A 39 25.61 -0.82 4.16
CA LEU A 39 25.55 -2.28 4.12
C LEU A 39 26.77 -2.94 4.80
N LEU A 40 27.95 -2.37 4.59
CA LEU A 40 29.19 -2.82 5.23
C LEU A 40 29.17 -2.57 6.75
N TRP A 41 28.73 -1.38 7.18
CA TRP A 41 28.64 -1.01 8.60
C TRP A 41 27.54 -1.77 9.33
N SER A 42 26.40 -2.07 8.70
CA SER A 42 25.35 -2.89 9.29
C SER A 42 25.75 -4.37 9.38
N LEU A 43 26.49 -4.91 8.41
CA LEU A 43 27.12 -6.23 8.50
C LEU A 43 28.16 -6.30 9.63
N LEU A 44 29.02 -5.28 9.75
CA LEU A 44 30.01 -5.18 10.83
C LEU A 44 29.34 -5.06 12.21
N ALA A 45 28.28 -4.26 12.34
CA ALA A 45 27.52 -4.14 13.58
C ALA A 45 26.82 -5.46 13.95
N ALA A 46 26.26 -6.18 12.96
CA ALA A 46 25.68 -7.50 13.18
C ALA A 46 26.75 -8.53 13.64
N LEU A 47 27.94 -8.53 13.02
CA LEU A 47 29.09 -9.36 13.40
C LEU A 47 29.60 -9.05 14.81
N LEU A 48 29.65 -7.77 15.21
CA LEU A 48 30.02 -7.35 16.56
C LEU A 48 28.98 -7.76 17.61
N CYS A 49 27.70 -7.85 17.25
CA CYS A 49 26.64 -8.37 18.12
C CYS A 49 26.62 -9.91 18.24
N VAL A 50 27.35 -10.66 17.39
CA VAL A 50 27.45 -12.13 17.49
C VAL A 50 28.29 -12.54 18.70
N ALA A 51 29.26 -11.72 19.12
CA ALA A 51 30.18 -12.06 20.20
C ALA A 51 29.54 -12.16 21.61
N PRO A 52 28.56 -11.32 22.02
CA PRO A 52 28.00 -11.37 23.37
C PRO A 52 26.65 -12.12 23.48
N LEU A 53 25.90 -12.31 22.37
CA LEU A 53 24.51 -12.77 22.40
C LEU A 53 24.32 -14.24 21.97
N GLY A 54 25.41 -14.95 21.66
CA GLY A 54 25.36 -16.31 21.13
C GLY A 54 24.83 -16.39 19.70
N ALA A 55 24.83 -17.60 19.12
CA ALA A 55 24.49 -17.84 17.71
C ALA A 55 23.07 -17.35 17.33
N ALA A 56 22.10 -17.43 18.25
CA ALA A 56 20.73 -16.98 18.03
C ALA A 56 20.61 -15.45 17.94
N GLY A 57 21.32 -14.70 18.79
CA GLY A 57 21.35 -13.23 18.74
C GLY A 57 22.11 -12.70 17.51
N GLY A 58 23.16 -13.40 17.10
CA GLY A 58 23.85 -13.15 15.84
C GLY A 58 22.94 -13.32 14.62
N LEU A 59 22.15 -14.40 14.56
CA LEU A 59 21.22 -14.65 13.47
C LEU A 59 20.12 -13.58 13.40
N LEU A 60 19.58 -13.17 14.54
CA LEU A 60 18.58 -12.09 14.63
C LEU A 60 19.18 -10.74 14.19
N GLY A 61 20.41 -10.42 14.61
CA GLY A 61 21.12 -9.21 14.19
C GLY A 61 21.36 -9.16 12.68
N VAL A 62 21.75 -10.29 12.07
CA VAL A 62 21.92 -10.41 10.61
C VAL A 62 20.58 -10.28 9.89
N LEU A 63 19.52 -10.92 10.38
CA LEU A 63 18.17 -10.80 9.80
C LEU A 63 17.68 -9.35 9.83
N VAL A 64 17.82 -8.66 10.96
CA VAL A 64 17.47 -7.24 11.11
C VAL A 64 18.32 -6.38 10.18
N ALA A 65 19.63 -6.61 10.10
CA ALA A 65 20.51 -5.88 9.20
C ALA A 65 20.17 -6.09 7.72
N VAL A 66 19.79 -7.31 7.31
CA VAL A 66 19.35 -7.62 5.93
C VAL A 66 17.99 -6.99 5.63
N CYS A 67 17.05 -6.99 6.57
CA CYS A 67 15.76 -6.30 6.42
C CYS A 67 15.93 -4.77 6.32
N LEU A 68 16.79 -4.18 7.16
CA LEU A 68 17.14 -2.76 7.10
C LEU A 68 17.91 -2.40 5.82
N ALA A 69 18.83 -3.26 5.37
CA ALA A 69 19.54 -3.05 4.12
C ALA A 69 18.58 -3.09 2.92
N ARG A 70 17.61 -4.01 2.90
CA ARG A 70 16.57 -4.08 1.86
C ARG A 70 15.61 -2.90 1.87
N SER A 71 15.31 -2.34 3.04
CA SER A 71 14.42 -1.18 3.15
C SER A 71 15.11 0.14 2.75
N VAL A 72 16.42 0.25 3.00
CA VAL A 72 17.21 1.44 2.69
C VAL A 72 17.83 1.41 1.28
N CYS A 73 18.10 0.21 0.76
CA CYS A 73 18.63 0.01 -0.59
C CYS A 73 17.59 -0.74 -1.44
N PRO A 74 16.56 -0.05 -1.98
CA PRO A 74 15.80 -0.63 -3.09
C PRO A 74 16.83 -0.95 -4.17
N GLY A 75 16.94 -2.24 -4.51
CA GLY A 75 17.89 -2.71 -5.53
C GLY A 75 17.70 -1.89 -6.79
N ASP A 76 18.81 -1.50 -7.42
CA ASP A 76 18.78 -0.74 -8.68
C ASP A 76 18.08 -1.62 -9.73
N SER A 77 16.78 -1.37 -9.92
CA SER A 77 15.95 -2.19 -10.77
C SER A 77 16.11 -1.68 -12.18
N ASP A 78 16.76 -2.47 -13.04
CA ASP A 78 16.67 -2.34 -14.49
C ASP A 78 15.19 -2.20 -14.87
N LEU A 79 14.80 -0.98 -15.23
CA LEU A 79 13.45 -0.65 -15.67
C LEU A 79 13.32 -1.01 -17.14
N LEU A 80 12.25 -1.72 -17.46
CA LEU A 80 11.85 -1.94 -18.83
C LEU A 80 11.37 -0.61 -19.44
N PRO A 81 11.57 -0.37 -20.74
CA PRO A 81 11.10 0.86 -21.39
C PRO A 81 9.57 0.95 -21.38
N VAL A 82 9.03 2.17 -21.42
CA VAL A 82 7.58 2.41 -21.47
C VAL A 82 6.99 1.93 -22.80
N ALA A 83 7.62 2.23 -23.95
CA ALA A 83 7.30 1.68 -25.28
C ALA A 83 5.79 1.53 -25.57
N ASP A 84 5.01 2.60 -25.39
CA ASP A 84 3.54 2.65 -25.60
C ASP A 84 2.73 1.58 -24.85
N ARG A 85 3.26 1.08 -23.73
CA ARG A 85 2.56 0.10 -22.88
C ARG A 85 1.25 0.67 -22.36
N ALA A 86 0.22 -0.16 -22.45
CA ALA A 86 -1.12 0.18 -22.00
C ALA A 86 -1.37 -0.23 -20.55
N VAL A 87 -1.92 0.68 -19.73
CA VAL A 87 -2.22 0.44 -18.31
C VAL A 87 -3.65 0.86 -18.00
N LEU A 88 -4.42 -0.01 -17.35
CA LEU A 88 -5.71 0.30 -16.74
C LEU A 88 -5.50 0.69 -15.28
N ILE A 89 -6.09 1.79 -14.84
CA ILE A 89 -6.11 2.24 -13.43
C ILE A 89 -7.56 2.37 -12.99
N THR A 90 -7.95 1.70 -11.92
CA THR A 90 -9.30 1.86 -11.34
C THR A 90 -9.34 2.97 -10.28
N GLY A 91 -10.45 3.69 -10.15
CA GLY A 91 -10.61 4.75 -9.15
C GLY A 91 -9.73 5.97 -9.43
N SER A 92 -9.83 6.51 -10.64
CA SER A 92 -9.04 7.64 -11.11
C SER A 92 -9.74 9.00 -10.94
N ASP A 93 -10.88 9.04 -10.26
CA ASP A 93 -11.65 10.26 -10.03
C ASP A 93 -10.84 11.27 -9.19
N THR A 94 -10.14 10.80 -8.16
CA THR A 94 -9.38 11.61 -7.21
C THR A 94 -8.14 10.87 -6.68
N GLY A 95 -7.36 11.54 -5.81
CA GLY A 95 -6.33 10.90 -4.99
C GLY A 95 -5.19 10.24 -5.77
N ILE A 96 -4.76 9.07 -5.30
CA ILE A 96 -3.62 8.32 -5.88
C ILE A 96 -3.90 7.91 -7.33
N GLY A 97 -5.09 7.37 -7.63
CA GLY A 97 -5.42 6.90 -8.98
C GLY A 97 -5.37 8.02 -10.00
N HIS A 98 -5.94 9.17 -9.63
CA HIS A 98 -5.92 10.37 -10.46
C HIS A 98 -4.50 10.90 -10.71
N ALA A 99 -3.70 11.07 -9.65
CA ALA A 99 -2.32 11.51 -9.77
C ALA A 99 -1.46 10.49 -10.56
N LEU A 100 -1.72 9.20 -10.38
CA LEU A 100 -1.04 8.13 -11.11
C LEU A 100 -1.39 8.14 -12.59
N ALA A 101 -2.64 8.39 -12.96
CA ALA A 101 -3.06 8.47 -14.36
C ALA A 101 -2.30 9.57 -15.11
N LYS A 102 -2.23 10.77 -14.51
CA LYS A 102 -1.46 11.91 -15.03
C LYS A 102 0.03 11.60 -15.11
N TYR A 103 0.56 10.99 -14.05
CA TYR A 103 1.98 10.64 -13.99
C TYR A 103 2.37 9.62 -15.06
N LEU A 104 1.63 8.53 -15.22
CA LEU A 104 1.92 7.53 -16.25
C LEU A 104 1.71 8.09 -17.67
N ASP A 105 0.70 8.93 -17.91
CA ASP A 105 0.51 9.61 -19.20
C ASP A 105 1.73 10.48 -19.56
N SER A 106 2.22 11.28 -18.60
CA SER A 106 3.42 12.13 -18.80
C SER A 106 4.70 11.33 -19.08
N LEU A 107 4.74 10.06 -18.67
CA LEU A 107 5.84 9.14 -18.98
C LEU A 107 5.66 8.41 -20.32
N GLY A 108 4.56 8.66 -21.03
CA GLY A 108 4.26 8.11 -22.35
C GLY A 108 3.53 6.76 -22.35
N PHE A 109 2.92 6.36 -21.23
CA PHE A 109 2.03 5.19 -21.23
C PHE A 109 0.74 5.49 -22.00
N VAL A 110 0.11 4.45 -22.55
CA VAL A 110 -1.31 4.49 -22.92
C VAL A 110 -2.11 4.21 -21.66
N VAL A 111 -2.90 5.18 -21.20
CA VAL A 111 -3.58 5.10 -19.90
C VAL A 111 -5.07 4.96 -20.09
N PHE A 112 -5.66 3.93 -19.51
CA PHE A 112 -7.11 3.82 -19.34
C PHE A 112 -7.45 4.19 -17.89
N ALA A 113 -7.98 5.39 -17.70
CA ALA A 113 -8.38 5.90 -16.40
C ALA A 113 -9.85 5.52 -16.12
N GLY A 114 -10.05 4.46 -15.34
CA GLY A 114 -11.36 4.04 -14.86
C GLY A 114 -11.85 4.96 -13.74
N VAL A 115 -13.02 5.56 -13.94
CA VAL A 115 -13.65 6.53 -13.02
C VAL A 115 -15.09 6.12 -12.70
N LEU A 116 -15.57 6.46 -11.50
CA LEU A 116 -16.95 6.22 -11.08
C LEU A 116 -17.94 7.13 -11.81
N ASN A 117 -17.55 8.37 -12.13
CA ASN A 117 -18.37 9.26 -12.94
C ASN A 117 -17.54 9.82 -14.10
N LYS A 118 -17.76 9.28 -15.30
CA LYS A 118 -17.07 9.74 -16.52
C LYS A 118 -17.36 11.20 -16.87
N ASP A 119 -18.45 11.77 -16.37
CA ASP A 119 -18.85 13.16 -16.63
C ASP A 119 -18.61 14.03 -15.38
N GLY A 120 -17.89 13.50 -14.39
CA GLY A 120 -17.53 14.21 -13.17
C GLY A 120 -16.28 15.07 -13.31
N PRO A 121 -16.01 15.96 -12.33
CA PRO A 121 -14.93 16.94 -12.40
C PRO A 121 -13.53 16.30 -12.51
N GLY A 122 -13.30 15.17 -11.83
CA GLY A 122 -12.04 14.43 -11.94
C GLY A 122 -11.80 13.87 -13.34
N ALA A 123 -12.85 13.36 -13.99
CA ALA A 123 -12.78 12.86 -15.35
C ALA A 123 -12.53 13.99 -16.38
N GLU A 124 -13.20 15.13 -16.21
CA GLU A 124 -12.98 16.32 -17.03
C GLU A 124 -11.55 16.85 -16.89
N GLU A 125 -11.03 16.90 -15.66
CA GLU A 125 -9.67 17.34 -15.40
C GLU A 125 -8.65 16.44 -16.10
N LEU A 126 -8.82 15.12 -16.04
CA LEU A 126 -7.94 14.17 -16.74
C LEU A 126 -7.97 14.40 -18.25
N ARG A 127 -9.15 14.57 -18.85
CA ARG A 127 -9.27 14.85 -20.30
C ARG A 127 -8.61 16.16 -20.70
N ARG A 128 -8.67 17.17 -19.84
CA ARG A 128 -8.10 18.51 -20.12
C ARG A 128 -6.59 18.53 -19.93
N SER A 129 -6.07 17.82 -18.93
CA SER A 129 -4.68 17.92 -18.49
C SER A 129 -3.74 16.88 -19.11
N CYS A 130 -4.28 15.76 -19.61
CA CYS A 130 -3.49 14.65 -20.15
C CYS A 130 -3.46 14.63 -21.69
N SER A 131 -2.54 13.84 -22.23
CA SER A 131 -2.38 13.65 -23.66
C SER A 131 -3.50 12.78 -24.27
N GLN A 132 -3.51 12.68 -25.59
CA GLN A 132 -4.42 11.78 -26.34
C GLN A 132 -4.17 10.28 -26.07
N ARG A 133 -3.10 9.93 -25.34
CA ARG A 133 -2.83 8.56 -24.89
C ARG A 133 -3.67 8.16 -23.67
N LEU A 134 -4.24 9.12 -22.94
CA LEU A 134 -5.14 8.86 -21.84
C LEU A 134 -6.59 8.79 -22.33
N SER A 135 -7.29 7.73 -21.95
CA SER A 135 -8.72 7.53 -22.20
C SER A 135 -9.44 7.34 -20.87
N VAL A 136 -10.48 8.14 -20.63
CA VAL A 136 -11.35 7.98 -19.47
C VAL A 136 -12.42 6.92 -19.74
N LEU A 137 -12.62 5.99 -18.80
CA LEU A 137 -13.61 4.93 -18.87
C LEU A 137 -14.57 5.01 -17.67
N GLN A 138 -15.87 4.93 -17.94
CA GLN A 138 -16.86 4.68 -16.90
C GLN A 138 -16.62 3.27 -16.33
N LEU A 139 -16.28 3.18 -15.03
CA LEU A 139 -15.91 1.92 -14.39
C LEU A 139 -16.19 1.95 -12.88
N ASP A 140 -17.40 1.53 -12.50
CA ASP A 140 -17.69 1.00 -11.18
C ASP A 140 -17.26 -0.48 -11.11
N ILE A 141 -16.26 -0.76 -10.28
CA ILE A 141 -15.69 -2.10 -10.13
C ILE A 141 -16.63 -3.08 -9.42
N THR A 142 -17.68 -2.60 -8.76
CA THR A 142 -18.74 -3.43 -8.16
C THR A 142 -19.83 -3.79 -9.17
N ASN A 143 -19.82 -3.15 -10.34
CA ASN A 143 -20.78 -3.40 -11.42
C ASN A 143 -20.13 -4.26 -12.52
N THR A 144 -20.42 -5.56 -12.52
CA THR A 144 -19.89 -6.51 -13.50
C THR A 144 -20.15 -6.11 -14.96
N THR A 145 -21.26 -5.43 -15.25
CA THR A 145 -21.55 -4.96 -16.61
C THR A 145 -20.55 -3.87 -17.02
N GLN A 146 -20.29 -2.88 -16.16
CA GLN A 146 -19.31 -1.83 -16.45
C GLN A 146 -17.88 -2.40 -16.56
N VAL A 147 -17.51 -3.39 -15.73
CA VAL A 147 -16.22 -4.07 -15.82
C VAL A 147 -16.06 -4.77 -17.19
N LYS A 148 -17.11 -5.46 -17.67
CA LYS A 148 -17.11 -6.10 -19.00
C LYS A 148 -17.05 -5.10 -20.13
N GLU A 149 -17.79 -4.00 -20.05
CA GLU A 149 -17.73 -2.94 -21.06
C GLU A 149 -16.35 -2.27 -21.13
N ALA A 150 -15.74 -2.00 -19.97
CA ALA A 150 -14.38 -1.50 -19.92
C ALA A 150 -13.39 -2.49 -20.55
N TYR A 151 -13.56 -3.79 -20.28
CA TYR A 151 -12.75 -4.83 -20.92
C TYR A 151 -12.87 -4.81 -22.44
N LEU A 152 -14.08 -4.68 -22.99
CA LEU A 152 -14.29 -4.63 -24.44
C LEU A 152 -13.59 -3.43 -25.06
N ARG A 153 -13.75 -2.22 -24.48
CA ARG A 153 -13.10 -0.99 -24.95
C ARG A 153 -11.58 -1.08 -24.90
N VAL A 154 -11.03 -1.60 -23.81
CA VAL A 154 -9.58 -1.79 -23.67
C VAL A 154 -9.08 -2.84 -24.66
N SER A 155 -9.77 -3.98 -24.77
CA SER A 155 -9.42 -5.07 -25.69
C SER A 155 -9.39 -4.61 -27.14
N GLU A 156 -10.36 -3.79 -27.55
CA GLU A 156 -10.42 -3.20 -28.89
C GLU A 156 -9.20 -2.31 -29.16
N LYS A 157 -8.81 -1.48 -28.18
CA LYS A 157 -7.69 -0.55 -28.33
C LYS A 157 -6.32 -1.24 -28.32
N VAL A 158 -6.13 -2.28 -27.50
CA VAL A 158 -4.81 -2.95 -27.34
C VAL A 158 -4.63 -4.18 -28.23
N GLN A 159 -5.72 -4.75 -28.74
CA GLN A 159 -5.73 -5.87 -29.70
C GLN A 159 -4.81 -7.04 -29.29
N ASN A 160 -3.84 -7.39 -30.14
CA ASN A 160 -2.90 -8.49 -29.93
C ASN A 160 -1.70 -8.10 -29.05
N ALA A 161 -1.39 -6.81 -28.93
CA ALA A 161 -0.35 -6.35 -28.01
C ALA A 161 -0.72 -6.65 -26.54
N GLY A 162 -2.03 -6.66 -26.24
CA GLY A 162 -2.53 -6.92 -24.91
C GLY A 162 -2.34 -5.73 -23.97
N LEU A 163 -2.80 -5.91 -22.73
CA LEU A 163 -2.74 -4.87 -21.71
C LEU A 163 -1.47 -5.08 -20.88
N TRP A 164 -0.59 -4.09 -20.76
CA TRP A 164 0.64 -4.23 -19.98
C TRP A 164 0.38 -4.24 -18.49
N GLY A 165 -0.52 -3.40 -17.99
CA GLY A 165 -0.75 -3.26 -16.55
C GLY A 165 -2.23 -3.13 -16.19
N VAL A 166 -2.61 -3.73 -15.07
CA VAL A 166 -3.83 -3.40 -14.32
C VAL A 166 -3.41 -2.94 -12.95
N VAL A 167 -3.81 -1.71 -12.58
CA VAL A 167 -3.62 -1.14 -11.25
C VAL A 167 -4.99 -1.06 -10.58
N ASN A 168 -5.28 -2.03 -9.70
CA ASN A 168 -6.47 -2.01 -8.86
C ASN A 168 -6.25 -1.00 -7.72
N ASN A 169 -6.62 0.25 -7.99
CA ASN A 169 -6.48 1.37 -7.05
C ASN A 169 -7.80 1.74 -6.36
N ALA A 170 -8.94 1.56 -7.03
CA ALA A 170 -10.25 1.87 -6.46
C ALA A 170 -10.41 1.25 -5.07
N GLY A 171 -10.92 2.06 -4.14
CA GLY A 171 -11.19 1.62 -2.79
C GLY A 171 -11.80 2.71 -1.93
N ILE A 172 -12.41 2.27 -0.84
CA ILE A 172 -13.07 3.10 0.17
C ILE A 172 -12.45 2.84 1.54
N LEU A 173 -12.47 3.85 2.41
CA LEU A 173 -12.07 3.71 3.81
C LEU A 173 -13.21 3.14 4.67
N GLY A 174 -14.46 3.50 4.37
CA GLY A 174 -15.57 3.37 5.31
C GLY A 174 -15.44 4.37 6.46
N PHE A 175 -16.26 4.21 7.51
CA PHE A 175 -16.17 5.02 8.73
C PHE A 175 -15.12 4.42 9.68
N PRO A 176 -14.04 5.13 10.04
CA PRO A 176 -13.10 4.68 11.05
C PRO A 176 -13.71 4.66 12.47
N ALA A 177 -14.01 3.47 12.98
CA ALA A 177 -14.44 3.24 14.36
C ALA A 177 -14.05 1.84 14.81
N ASP A 178 -14.20 1.58 16.11
CA ASP A 178 -13.90 0.27 16.68
C ASP A 178 -14.77 -0.81 16.05
N GLY A 179 -14.23 -2.03 15.96
CA GLY A 179 -14.84 -3.09 15.16
C GLY A 179 -16.26 -3.46 15.59
N GLU A 180 -16.53 -3.43 16.90
CA GLU A 180 -17.85 -3.69 17.49
C GLU A 180 -18.87 -2.60 17.13
N LEU A 181 -18.44 -1.34 17.04
CA LEU A 181 -19.30 -0.20 16.70
C LEU A 181 -19.74 -0.23 15.23
N LEU A 182 -18.94 -0.83 14.35
CA LEU A 182 -19.23 -0.80 12.92
C LEU A 182 -20.37 -1.75 12.55
N PRO A 183 -21.41 -1.28 11.84
CA PRO A 183 -22.46 -2.16 11.35
C PRO A 183 -21.93 -3.09 10.26
N MET A 184 -22.51 -4.30 10.15
CA MET A 184 -22.11 -5.28 9.14
C MET A 184 -22.24 -4.78 7.69
N SER A 185 -23.06 -3.77 7.43
CA SER A 185 -23.13 -3.09 6.13
C SER A 185 -21.79 -2.45 5.76
N THR A 186 -21.07 -1.85 6.71
CA THR A 186 -19.73 -1.26 6.49
C THR A 186 -18.71 -2.33 6.11
N TYR A 187 -18.72 -3.47 6.80
CA TYR A 187 -17.86 -4.61 6.47
C TYR A 187 -18.13 -5.15 5.07
N ARG A 188 -19.40 -5.37 4.72
CA ARG A 188 -19.80 -5.84 3.39
C ARG A 188 -19.41 -4.84 2.31
N HIS A 189 -19.66 -3.55 2.51
CA HIS A 189 -19.34 -2.52 1.54
C HIS A 189 -17.82 -2.39 1.32
N CYS A 190 -17.02 -2.45 2.39
CA CYS A 190 -15.56 -2.49 2.27
C CYS A 190 -15.10 -3.74 1.49
N MET A 191 -15.68 -4.92 1.72
CA MET A 191 -15.33 -6.11 0.94
C MET A 191 -15.71 -5.96 -0.52
N GLU A 192 -16.92 -5.48 -0.79
CA GLU A 192 -17.46 -5.37 -2.14
C GLU A 192 -16.54 -4.51 -3.03
N VAL A 193 -16.13 -3.35 -2.52
CA VAL A 193 -15.26 -2.45 -3.29
C VAL A 193 -13.80 -2.88 -3.23
N ASN A 194 -13.23 -3.00 -2.03
CA ASN A 194 -11.77 -3.12 -1.89
C ASN A 194 -11.25 -4.52 -2.23
N PHE A 195 -12.10 -5.54 -2.17
CA PHE A 195 -11.72 -6.93 -2.43
C PHE A 195 -12.43 -7.50 -3.65
N PHE A 196 -13.77 -7.70 -3.60
CA PHE A 196 -14.49 -8.37 -4.67
C PHE A 196 -14.40 -7.63 -6.01
N GLY A 197 -14.56 -6.31 -6.02
CA GLY A 197 -14.40 -5.51 -7.23
C GLY A 197 -12.98 -5.58 -7.81
N ALA A 198 -11.94 -5.53 -6.96
CA ALA A 198 -10.56 -5.71 -7.40
C ALA A 198 -10.29 -7.12 -7.97
N VAL A 199 -10.90 -8.16 -7.38
CA VAL A 199 -10.83 -9.54 -7.87
C VAL A 199 -11.54 -9.66 -9.23
N GLU A 200 -12.72 -9.06 -9.38
CA GLU A 200 -13.51 -9.09 -10.61
C GLU A 200 -12.75 -8.42 -11.77
N VAL A 201 -12.19 -7.23 -11.55
CA VAL A 201 -11.33 -6.55 -12.52
C VAL A 201 -10.09 -7.41 -12.83
N SER A 202 -9.42 -7.93 -11.81
CA SER A 202 -8.24 -8.79 -12.00
C SER A 202 -8.55 -9.94 -12.94
N LYS A 203 -9.59 -10.72 -12.63
CA LYS A 203 -9.99 -11.91 -13.40
C LYS A 203 -10.41 -11.55 -14.82
N THR A 204 -11.21 -10.50 -14.98
CA THR A 204 -11.72 -10.07 -16.28
C THR A 204 -10.59 -9.68 -17.24
N PHE A 205 -9.55 -9.01 -16.75
CA PHE A 205 -8.45 -8.52 -17.59
C PHE A 205 -7.28 -9.49 -17.75
N LEU A 206 -7.26 -10.64 -17.05
CA LEU A 206 -6.22 -11.67 -17.21
C LEU A 206 -5.94 -12.07 -18.67
N PRO A 207 -6.94 -12.27 -19.56
CA PRO A 207 -6.66 -12.63 -20.95
C PRO A 207 -5.77 -11.61 -21.67
N LEU A 208 -5.95 -10.31 -21.42
CA LEU A 208 -5.13 -9.25 -22.01
C LEU A 208 -3.74 -9.17 -21.38
N LEU A 209 -3.64 -9.40 -20.06
CA LEU A 209 -2.35 -9.48 -19.37
C LEU A 209 -1.52 -10.69 -19.82
N ARG A 210 -2.15 -11.82 -20.18
CA ARG A 210 -1.44 -13.00 -20.71
C ARG A 210 -0.77 -12.71 -22.05
N LYS A 211 -1.43 -11.95 -22.94
CA LYS A 211 -0.87 -11.55 -24.25
C LYS A 211 0.42 -10.75 -24.08
N SER A 212 0.46 -9.82 -23.12
CA SER A 212 1.60 -8.93 -22.89
C SER A 212 2.64 -9.47 -21.90
N ARG A 213 2.33 -10.57 -21.18
CA ARG A 213 3.07 -11.02 -19.98
C ARG A 213 3.22 -9.87 -18.96
N GLY A 214 2.11 -9.19 -18.74
CA GLY A 214 2.03 -7.89 -18.10
C GLY A 214 2.17 -7.89 -16.57
N ARG A 215 1.47 -6.96 -15.94
CA ARG A 215 1.59 -6.59 -14.53
C ARG A 215 0.21 -6.46 -13.90
N LEU A 216 0.02 -7.11 -12.76
CA LEU A 216 -1.12 -6.89 -11.89
C LEU A 216 -0.64 -6.21 -10.61
N VAL A 217 -1.09 -5.00 -10.36
CA VAL A 217 -0.70 -4.18 -9.21
C VAL A 217 -1.94 -3.93 -8.36
N ASN A 218 -1.94 -4.41 -7.13
CA ASN A 218 -3.05 -4.24 -6.21
C ASN A 218 -2.68 -3.23 -5.12
N MET A 219 -3.46 -2.14 -5.05
CA MET A 219 -3.32 -1.13 -4.00
C MET A 219 -4.02 -1.62 -2.73
N SER A 220 -3.23 -2.24 -1.87
CA SER A 220 -3.65 -2.59 -0.52
C SER A 220 -3.46 -1.38 0.42
N SER A 221 -3.06 -1.63 1.66
CA SER A 221 -2.77 -0.63 2.68
C SER A 221 -1.83 -1.22 3.72
N MET A 222 -1.15 -0.36 4.47
CA MET A 222 -0.53 -0.77 5.72
C MET A 222 -1.52 -1.51 6.64
N ALA A 223 -2.80 -1.07 6.69
CA ALA A 223 -3.87 -1.74 7.43
C ALA A 223 -4.22 -3.16 6.93
N GLY A 224 -3.76 -3.53 5.73
CA GLY A 224 -3.87 -4.89 5.21
C GLY A 224 -2.69 -5.79 5.56
N GLY A 225 -1.59 -5.23 6.04
CA GLY A 225 -0.40 -5.99 6.48
C GLY A 225 -0.29 -6.12 7.99
N ILE A 226 -0.88 -5.20 8.75
CA ILE A 226 -0.86 -5.19 10.22
C ILE A 226 -2.23 -4.76 10.78
N PRO A 227 -2.63 -5.25 11.96
CA PRO A 227 -3.80 -4.75 12.67
C PRO A 227 -3.62 -3.28 13.06
N LEU A 228 -4.60 -2.43 12.73
CA LEU A 228 -4.64 -1.03 13.16
C LEU A 228 -6.00 -0.75 13.82
N PRO A 229 -6.02 -0.18 15.04
CA PRO A 229 -7.27 0.23 15.69
C PRO A 229 -8.11 1.13 14.79
N ARG A 230 -9.44 1.00 14.89
CA ARG A 230 -10.44 1.75 14.10
C ARG A 230 -10.51 1.44 12.61
N TYR A 231 -9.75 0.45 12.13
CA TYR A 231 -9.75 0.00 10.74
C TYR A 231 -10.23 -1.45 10.59
N ALA A 232 -11.12 -1.96 11.44
CA ALA A 232 -11.52 -3.37 11.39
C ALA A 232 -12.07 -3.79 10.02
N ALA A 233 -13.10 -3.10 9.52
CA ALA A 233 -13.72 -3.39 8.21
C ALA A 233 -12.75 -3.13 7.03
N TYR A 234 -12.11 -1.96 7.03
CA TYR A 234 -11.16 -1.56 6.00
C TYR A 234 -9.93 -2.47 5.94
N GLY A 235 -9.27 -2.66 7.08
CA GLY A 235 -8.07 -3.48 7.25
C GLY A 235 -8.32 -4.94 6.84
N ALA A 236 -9.46 -5.53 7.25
CA ALA A 236 -9.85 -6.86 6.79
C ALA A 236 -9.94 -6.94 5.26
N SER A 237 -10.51 -5.91 4.61
CA SER A 237 -10.65 -5.87 3.14
C SER A 237 -9.32 -5.80 2.42
N LYS A 238 -8.40 -4.99 2.97
CA LYS A 238 -7.05 -4.80 2.42
C LYS A 238 -6.18 -6.01 2.70
N ALA A 239 -6.35 -6.68 3.84
CA ALA A 239 -5.68 -7.94 4.15
C ALA A 239 -6.11 -9.06 3.19
N ALA A 240 -7.41 -9.17 2.89
CA ALA A 240 -7.92 -10.10 1.88
C ALA A 240 -7.29 -9.84 0.50
N LEU A 241 -7.21 -8.56 0.07
CA LEU A 241 -6.56 -8.19 -1.19
C LEU A 241 -5.05 -8.49 -1.20
N SER A 242 -4.36 -8.28 -0.09
CA SER A 242 -2.92 -8.61 0.06
C SER A 242 -2.68 -10.11 -0.06
N MET A 243 -3.48 -10.92 0.63
CA MET A 243 -3.39 -12.39 0.55
C MET A 243 -3.68 -12.87 -0.88
N PHE A 244 -4.75 -12.37 -1.50
CA PHE A 244 -5.06 -12.66 -2.90
C PHE A 244 -3.91 -12.32 -3.85
N SER A 245 -3.24 -11.18 -3.64
CA SER A 245 -2.07 -10.78 -4.44
C SER A 245 -0.92 -11.78 -4.32
N GLY A 246 -0.67 -12.31 -3.12
CA GLY A 246 0.35 -13.33 -2.86
C GLY A 246 0.05 -14.66 -3.55
N VAL A 247 -1.21 -15.10 -3.56
CA VAL A 247 -1.67 -16.30 -4.27
C VAL A 247 -1.56 -16.11 -5.78
N MET A 248 -2.11 -15.01 -6.31
CA MET A 248 -2.09 -14.70 -7.74
C MET A 248 -0.67 -14.57 -8.28
N ARG A 249 0.29 -14.07 -7.48
CA ARG A 249 1.70 -14.04 -7.86
C ARG A 249 2.24 -15.44 -8.20
N GLN A 250 1.87 -16.45 -7.43
CA GLN A 250 2.32 -17.83 -7.63
C GLN A 250 1.60 -18.45 -8.81
N GLU A 251 0.26 -18.38 -8.84
CA GLU A 251 -0.55 -18.98 -9.88
C GLU A 251 -0.29 -18.40 -11.26
N LEU A 252 -0.09 -17.08 -11.34
CA LEU A 252 0.08 -16.40 -12.61
C LEU A 252 1.51 -16.47 -13.18
N SER A 253 2.47 -16.93 -12.37
CA SER A 253 3.89 -16.99 -12.73
C SER A 253 4.15 -17.82 -13.99
N LYS A 254 3.40 -18.91 -14.20
CA LYS A 254 3.48 -19.79 -15.37
C LYS A 254 3.12 -19.11 -16.69
N TRP A 255 2.39 -17.99 -16.65
CA TRP A 255 2.09 -17.16 -17.81
C TRP A 255 3.00 -15.92 -17.91
N GLY A 256 4.01 -15.80 -17.05
CA GLY A 256 4.94 -14.68 -17.03
C GLY A 256 4.37 -13.37 -16.48
N ILE A 257 3.10 -13.34 -16.04
CA ILE A 257 2.48 -12.17 -15.42
C ILE A 257 3.09 -11.96 -14.04
N LYS A 258 3.48 -10.71 -13.74
CA LYS A 258 4.02 -10.36 -12.42
C LYS A 258 2.95 -9.67 -11.59
N VAL A 259 2.79 -10.12 -10.36
CA VAL A 259 1.82 -9.55 -9.41
C VAL A 259 2.56 -8.86 -8.27
N THR A 260 2.07 -7.70 -7.87
CA THR A 260 2.65 -6.88 -6.80
C THR A 260 1.53 -6.31 -5.93
N ALA A 261 1.67 -6.43 -4.61
CA ALA A 261 0.88 -5.66 -3.66
C ALA A 261 1.63 -4.37 -3.29
N ILE A 262 0.91 -3.26 -3.17
CA ILE A 262 1.43 -2.01 -2.64
C ILE A 262 0.72 -1.75 -1.32
N HIS A 263 1.47 -1.47 -0.25
CA HIS A 263 0.95 -1.14 1.09
C HIS A 263 1.37 0.30 1.42
N PRO A 264 0.62 1.32 0.95
CA PRO A 264 0.90 2.70 1.30
C PRO A 264 0.70 2.98 2.79
N SER A 265 1.45 3.94 3.33
CA SER A 265 1.08 4.66 4.56
C SER A 265 -0.10 5.62 4.31
N GLY A 266 -0.40 6.50 5.27
CA GLY A 266 -1.36 7.59 5.06
C GLY A 266 -0.85 8.62 4.04
N PHE A 267 -1.63 8.85 3.00
CA PHE A 267 -1.44 9.90 2.00
C PHE A 267 -2.70 10.76 1.89
N ARG A 268 -2.54 12.06 1.63
CA ARG A 268 -3.69 12.97 1.54
C ARG A 268 -4.37 12.81 0.19
N THR A 269 -5.49 12.10 0.16
CA THR A 269 -6.19 11.71 -1.09
C THR A 269 -7.67 12.02 -1.08
N GLY A 270 -8.26 12.34 0.07
CA GLY A 270 -9.70 12.46 0.25
C GLY A 270 -10.42 11.10 0.35
N ILE A 271 -9.69 9.98 0.50
CA ILE A 271 -10.29 8.64 0.69
C ILE A 271 -11.10 8.56 1.98
N GLU A 272 -10.79 9.42 2.94
CA GLU A 272 -11.50 9.58 4.19
C GLU A 272 -12.95 10.05 3.98
N GLY A 273 -13.27 10.71 2.87
CA GLY A 273 -14.60 11.25 2.59
C GLY A 273 -14.77 12.71 2.99
N THR A 274 -16.01 13.20 2.92
CA THR A 274 -16.37 14.58 3.29
C THR A 274 -16.91 14.66 4.72
N ALA A 275 -16.89 15.87 5.31
CA ALA A 275 -17.47 16.10 6.62
C ALA A 275 -18.97 15.70 6.68
N GLU A 276 -19.72 15.97 5.61
CA GLU A 276 -21.14 15.59 5.50
C GLU A 276 -21.33 14.06 5.54
N GLN A 277 -20.43 13.30 4.90
CA GLN A 277 -20.46 11.84 4.93
C GLN A 277 -20.17 11.32 6.34
N TRP A 278 -19.23 11.94 7.05
CA TRP A 278 -18.92 11.59 8.43
C TRP A 278 -20.08 11.88 9.36
N ASP A 279 -20.68 13.07 9.28
CA ASP A 279 -21.81 13.46 10.14
C ASP A 279 -22.99 12.49 9.92
N LYS A 280 -23.24 12.07 8.68
CA LYS A 280 -24.25 11.05 8.36
C LYS A 280 -23.91 9.69 8.99
N GLN A 281 -22.68 9.20 8.82
CA GLN A 281 -22.25 7.91 9.34
C GLN A 281 -22.21 7.88 10.88
N GLU A 282 -21.79 8.97 11.50
CA GLU A 282 -21.81 9.15 12.96
C GLU A 282 -23.25 9.13 13.48
N LYS A 283 -24.16 9.87 12.84
CA LYS A 283 -25.58 9.85 13.21
C LYS A 283 -26.19 8.45 13.08
N GLU A 284 -25.96 7.79 11.95
CA GLU A 284 -26.41 6.42 11.72
C GLU A 284 -25.84 5.44 12.77
N LEU A 285 -24.57 5.61 13.15
CA LEU A 285 -23.96 4.83 14.22
C LEU A 285 -24.68 5.07 15.55
N MET A 286 -24.83 6.32 15.96
CA MET A 286 -25.43 6.68 17.25
C MET A 286 -26.90 6.27 17.38
N GLU A 287 -27.66 6.30 16.28
CA GLU A 287 -29.07 5.89 16.25
C GLU A 287 -29.27 4.38 16.32
N ASN A 288 -28.30 3.60 15.80
CA ASN A 288 -28.44 2.14 15.69
C ASN A 288 -27.60 1.35 16.72
N LEU A 289 -26.85 2.03 17.60
CA LEU A 289 -26.07 1.38 18.64
C LEU A 289 -26.96 0.75 19.71
N PRO A 290 -26.76 -0.55 20.04
CA PRO A 290 -27.42 -1.17 21.18
C PRO A 290 -27.15 -0.43 22.49
N ALA A 291 -28.13 -0.41 23.40
CA ALA A 291 -28.07 0.37 24.63
C ALA A 291 -26.92 -0.05 25.56
N ASP A 292 -26.65 -1.36 25.63
CA ASP A 292 -25.53 -1.95 26.37
C ASP A 292 -24.17 -1.53 25.78
N THR A 293 -24.03 -1.56 24.45
CA THR A 293 -22.82 -1.11 23.74
C THR A 293 -22.60 0.39 23.97
N ARG A 294 -23.66 1.20 23.81
CA ARG A 294 -23.60 2.65 24.05
C ARG A 294 -23.19 2.98 25.47
N GLN A 295 -23.71 2.24 26.46
CA GLN A 295 -23.33 2.39 27.86
C GLN A 295 -21.87 1.98 28.10
N ALA A 296 -21.42 0.87 27.50
CA ALA A 296 -20.06 0.36 27.67
C ALA A 296 -18.98 1.31 27.12
N TYR A 297 -19.25 1.90 25.95
CA TYR A 297 -18.33 2.86 25.31
C TYR A 297 -18.43 4.26 25.92
N GLY A 298 -19.63 4.68 26.33
CA GLY A 298 -19.89 6.02 26.88
C GLY A 298 -19.93 7.11 25.80
N GLU A 299 -20.73 8.15 26.05
CA GLU A 299 -20.94 9.26 25.11
C GLU A 299 -19.64 10.00 24.77
N GLU A 300 -18.75 10.20 25.74
CA GLU A 300 -17.50 10.93 25.53
C GLU A 300 -16.60 10.23 24.51
N TYR A 301 -16.51 8.90 24.56
CA TYR A 301 -15.73 8.12 23.60
C TYR A 301 -16.34 8.18 22.20
N LEU A 302 -17.66 8.01 22.11
CA LEU A 302 -18.39 8.01 20.85
C LEU A 302 -18.29 9.38 20.14
N LEU A 303 -18.48 10.48 20.89
CA LEU A 303 -18.25 11.84 20.39
C LEU A 303 -16.78 12.09 20.03
N GLY A 304 -15.85 11.44 20.75
CA GLY A 304 -14.42 11.47 20.48
C GLY A 304 -14.01 10.84 19.15
N LEU A 305 -14.82 9.94 18.56
CA LEU A 305 -14.55 9.36 17.24
C LEU A 305 -14.48 10.43 16.15
N ARG A 306 -15.30 11.47 16.24
CA ARG A 306 -15.27 12.61 15.31
C ARG A 306 -13.93 13.34 15.33
N ASN A 307 -13.37 13.54 16.52
CA ASN A 307 -12.05 14.17 16.66
C ASN A 307 -10.96 13.39 15.94
N TYR A 308 -11.03 12.06 15.94
CA TYR A 308 -10.09 11.24 15.17
C TYR A 308 -10.17 11.51 13.66
N LEU A 309 -11.38 11.61 13.10
CA LEU A 309 -11.59 11.86 11.68
C LEU A 309 -11.07 13.23 11.25
N LEU A 310 -11.33 14.26 12.06
CA LEU A 310 -10.85 15.63 11.81
C LEU A 310 -9.31 15.71 11.76
N HIS A 311 -8.61 14.88 12.54
CA HIS A 311 -7.16 14.89 12.60
C HIS A 311 -6.48 13.93 11.63
N LEU A 312 -7.22 13.00 11.01
CA LEU A 312 -6.66 12.00 10.09
C LEU A 312 -5.84 12.63 8.94
N PRO A 313 -6.28 13.71 8.26
CA PRO A 313 -5.50 14.36 7.20
C PRO A 313 -4.17 14.99 7.67
N SER A 314 -4.03 15.28 8.98
CA SER A 314 -2.81 15.85 9.55
C SER A 314 -1.68 14.81 9.66
N HIS A 315 -2.03 13.53 9.74
CA HIS A 315 -1.10 12.41 9.77
C HIS A 315 -0.76 11.87 8.37
N CYS A 316 -1.45 12.36 7.33
CA CYS A 316 -1.26 11.93 5.95
C CYS A 316 -0.22 12.78 5.22
N ALA A 317 0.69 12.13 4.50
CA ALA A 317 1.68 12.82 3.68
C ALA A 317 1.01 13.48 2.45
N PRO A 318 1.32 14.75 2.15
CA PRO A 318 0.77 15.42 0.96
C PRO A 318 1.49 15.02 -0.33
N ASP A 319 2.76 14.63 -0.25
CA ASP A 319 3.55 14.21 -1.41
C ASP A 319 3.22 12.77 -1.80
N LEU A 320 2.62 12.59 -2.98
CA LEU A 320 2.27 11.27 -3.54
C LEU A 320 3.43 10.60 -4.28
N SER A 321 4.54 11.31 -4.53
CA SER A 321 5.68 10.77 -5.31
C SER A 321 6.18 9.39 -4.83
N PRO A 322 6.24 9.09 -3.51
CA PRO A 322 6.67 7.76 -3.06
C PRO A 322 5.75 6.62 -3.54
N VAL A 323 4.43 6.82 -3.51
CA VAL A 323 3.48 5.79 -3.95
C VAL A 323 3.42 5.69 -5.47
N LEU A 324 3.49 6.83 -6.18
CA LEU A 324 3.58 6.85 -7.64
C LEU A 324 4.83 6.13 -8.15
N GLY A 325 5.98 6.38 -7.52
CA GLY A 325 7.24 5.71 -7.82
C GLY A 325 7.19 4.20 -7.54
N ALA A 326 6.56 3.78 -6.44
CA ALA A 326 6.39 2.35 -6.13
C ALA A 326 5.52 1.63 -7.17
N VAL A 327 4.44 2.26 -7.65
CA VAL A 327 3.62 1.70 -8.73
C VAL A 327 4.41 1.65 -10.04
N LEU A 328 5.17 2.69 -10.37
CA LEU A 328 6.03 2.69 -11.55
C LEU A 328 7.06 1.55 -11.51
N GLN A 329 7.69 1.32 -10.36
CA GLN A 329 8.60 0.20 -10.13
C GLN A 329 7.90 -1.15 -10.29
N ALA A 330 6.68 -1.29 -9.74
CA ALA A 330 5.88 -2.51 -9.93
C ALA A 330 5.53 -2.76 -11.41
N LEU A 331 5.30 -1.70 -12.18
CA LEU A 331 4.97 -1.78 -13.60
C LEU A 331 6.19 -2.05 -14.49
N LEU A 332 7.34 -1.46 -14.19
CA LEU A 332 8.49 -1.44 -15.11
C LEU A 332 9.68 -2.27 -14.68
N ALA A 333 9.88 -2.57 -13.39
CA ALA A 333 11.03 -3.36 -12.99
C ALA A 333 11.04 -4.72 -13.71
N ARG A 334 12.20 -5.14 -14.22
CA ARG A 334 12.36 -6.46 -14.85
C ARG A 334 12.00 -7.60 -13.88
N ARG A 335 12.28 -7.40 -12.58
CA ARG A 335 11.95 -8.33 -11.48
C ARG A 335 11.30 -7.55 -10.33
N PRO A 336 10.00 -7.21 -10.41
CA PRO A 336 9.35 -6.44 -9.36
C PRO A 336 9.24 -7.26 -8.07
N GLN A 337 9.34 -6.58 -6.92
CA GLN A 337 9.11 -7.19 -5.62
C GLN A 337 7.64 -7.63 -5.47
N GLY A 338 7.37 -8.60 -4.60
CA GLY A 338 5.98 -9.00 -4.31
C GLY A 338 5.21 -7.94 -3.53
N LEU A 339 5.93 -7.11 -2.79
CA LEU A 339 5.38 -6.09 -1.91
C LEU A 339 6.24 -4.82 -1.98
N TYR A 340 5.61 -3.66 -2.11
CA TYR A 340 6.23 -2.36 -1.82
C TYR A 340 5.45 -1.65 -0.72
N THR A 341 6.15 -0.88 0.13
CA THR A 341 5.58 -0.17 1.29
C THR A 341 5.91 1.32 1.22
N PRO A 342 5.35 2.07 0.24
CA PRO A 342 5.67 3.48 0.07
C PRO A 342 5.12 4.34 1.20
N GLY A 343 5.89 5.38 1.56
CA GLY A 343 5.51 6.37 2.57
C GLY A 343 6.23 6.19 3.90
N LYS A 344 6.18 7.24 4.74
CA LYS A 344 6.94 7.28 5.99
C LYS A 344 6.39 6.25 6.97
N GLY A 345 7.28 5.41 7.49
CA GLY A 345 6.93 4.45 8.54
C GLY A 345 6.04 3.28 8.08
N ALA A 346 5.86 3.02 6.78
CA ALA A 346 5.06 1.88 6.33
C ALA A 346 5.76 0.53 6.55
N TYR A 347 7.09 0.48 6.38
CA TYR A 347 7.85 -0.77 6.42
C TYR A 347 8.19 -1.26 7.84
N ILE A 348 8.59 -0.35 8.73
CA ILE A 348 9.08 -0.70 10.07
C ILE A 348 8.00 -1.41 10.92
N PRO A 349 6.77 -0.89 11.03
CA PRO A 349 5.69 -1.57 11.78
C PRO A 349 5.37 -2.95 11.22
N LEU A 350 5.41 -3.12 9.89
CA LEU A 350 5.23 -4.42 9.27
C LEU A 350 6.34 -5.40 9.67
N CYS A 351 7.61 -4.97 9.67
CA CYS A 351 8.71 -5.82 10.12
C CYS A 351 8.60 -6.19 11.61
N ILE A 352 8.26 -5.22 12.45
CA ILE A 352 8.05 -5.46 13.89
C ILE A 352 6.94 -6.50 14.05
N PHE A 353 5.80 -6.33 13.39
CA PHE A 353 4.68 -7.26 13.46
C PHE A 353 5.05 -8.68 12.96
N CYS A 354 5.81 -8.79 11.87
CA CYS A 354 6.24 -10.09 11.35
C CYS A 354 7.24 -10.82 12.27
N CYS A 355 8.13 -10.09 12.96
CA CYS A 355 9.13 -10.68 13.86
C CYS A 355 8.59 -10.87 15.28
N PHE A 356 7.67 -10.00 15.70
CA PHE A 356 7.05 -9.96 17.01
C PHE A 356 5.56 -9.72 16.80
N PRO A 357 4.78 -10.79 16.51
CA PRO A 357 3.33 -10.72 16.45
C PRO A 357 2.77 -10.62 17.88
N LEU A 358 3.29 -9.70 18.66
CA LEU A 358 2.67 -9.24 19.87
C LEU A 358 1.60 -8.28 19.38
N TRP A 359 0.35 -8.71 19.49
CA TRP A 359 -0.75 -7.78 19.70
C TRP A 359 -0.27 -6.89 20.83
N PHE A 360 0.19 -5.66 20.55
CA PHE A 360 0.52 -4.70 21.61
C PHE A 360 -0.82 -4.32 22.25
N VAL A 361 -1.29 -5.25 23.08
CA VAL A 361 -2.21 -5.01 24.17
C VAL A 361 -1.40 -4.15 25.11
N LEU A 362 -1.71 -2.85 25.10
CA LEU A 362 -1.51 -2.02 26.28
C LEU A 362 -2.41 -2.53 27.40
#